data_AF-A0A8D8ZZY7-F1
#
_entry.id   AF-A0A8D8ZZY7-F1
#
_cell.length_a   1.000
_cell.length_b   1.000
_cell.length_c   1.000
_cell.angle_alpha   90.00
_cell.angle_beta   90.00
_cell.angle_gamma   90.00
#
_symmetry.space_group_name_H-M   'P 1'
#
loop_
_entity.id
_entity.type
_entity.pdbx_description
1 polymer ?
#
loop_
_entity_poly.entity_id
_entity_poly.type
_entity_poly.pdbx_seq_one_letter_code
_entity_poly.pdbx_strand_id
1 'polypeptide(L)'
;MHKGLRNPTIPLIPGYIFDTERVGKTNFAKSHHFEYFDGVNALLPKEVDLAERRAHSRARRSPTVTAQGDIVTVPSWIAYDKQILRFDAYFKDLIHSVQGYDHVIRKVKILFYLEDASIKVVEPKVDNSGIAQGCLIGRQRIKLPDSIDFYDVTDFNIGESVVLYGRTFHIVDCDTFTRNFLRRLGIRVAEPLSMPSDPYLEIRNEVGS
;
A
#
# COMPACT_ATOMS: atom_id res chain seq x y z
N MET A 1 -7.94 30.33 -11.59
CA MET A 1 -6.76 31.23 -11.60
C MET A 1 -6.58 31.71 -13.02
N HIS A 2 -6.87 32.98 -13.25
CA HIS A 2 -6.69 33.68 -14.53
C HIS A 2 -5.19 33.71 -14.89
N LYS A 3 -4.84 33.32 -16.12
CA LYS A 3 -3.47 33.42 -16.65
C LYS A 3 -3.44 34.62 -17.61
N GLY A 4 -3.79 35.81 -17.11
CA GLY A 4 -3.55 37.03 -17.86
C GLY A 4 -2.07 37.05 -18.27
N LEU A 5 -1.78 37.33 -19.54
CA LEU A 5 -0.41 37.45 -20.03
C LEU A 5 0.31 38.49 -19.16
N ARG A 6 1.14 38.00 -18.24
CA ARG A 6 1.95 38.84 -17.37
C ARG A 6 3.07 39.40 -18.24
N ASN A 7 2.91 40.65 -18.67
CA ASN A 7 4.04 41.38 -19.24
C ASN A 7 4.91 41.87 -18.06
N PRO A 8 6.16 41.40 -17.91
CA PRO A 8 7.00 41.72 -16.75
C PRO A 8 7.39 43.20 -16.66
N THR A 9 7.10 44.01 -17.68
CA THR A 9 7.48 45.43 -17.75
C THR A 9 6.40 46.41 -17.29
N ILE A 10 5.21 45.94 -16.93
CA ILE A 10 4.06 46.80 -16.60
C ILE A 10 3.72 46.72 -15.11
N PRO A 11 3.66 47.86 -14.38
CA PRO A 11 3.31 47.88 -12.97
C PRO A 11 1.82 47.56 -12.73
N LEU A 12 1.53 46.83 -11.66
CA LEU A 12 0.18 46.39 -11.26
C LEU A 12 -0.60 47.50 -10.52
N ILE A 13 -0.73 48.68 -11.13
CA ILE A 13 -1.52 49.78 -10.58
C ILE A 13 -2.94 49.81 -11.16
N PRO A 14 -3.94 50.30 -10.40
CA PRO A 14 -5.29 50.51 -10.93
C PRO A 14 -5.26 51.37 -12.19
N GLY A 15 -5.90 50.91 -13.27
CA GLY A 15 -5.93 51.60 -14.57
C GLY A 15 -4.90 51.12 -15.60
N TYR A 16 -3.92 50.30 -15.21
CA TYR A 16 -2.90 49.74 -16.12
C TYR A 16 -3.05 48.22 -16.33
N ILE A 17 -4.30 47.72 -16.33
CA ILE A 17 -4.63 46.31 -16.51
C ILE A 17 -5.59 46.17 -17.70
N PHE A 18 -5.18 45.42 -18.71
CA PHE A 18 -6.01 45.10 -19.88
C PHE A 18 -6.61 43.71 -19.70
N ASP A 19 -7.94 43.59 -19.61
CA ASP A 19 -8.64 42.30 -19.45
C ASP A 19 -8.82 41.58 -20.79
N THR A 20 -7.70 41.20 -21.41
CA THR A 20 -7.69 40.53 -22.72
C THR A 20 -8.29 39.11 -22.69
N GLU A 21 -8.38 38.49 -21.50
CA GLU A 21 -8.91 37.12 -21.34
C GLU A 21 -10.43 37.04 -21.28
N ARG A 22 -11.14 38.10 -20.87
CA ARG A 22 -12.62 38.09 -20.80
C ARG A 22 -13.28 38.59 -22.08
N VAL A 23 -12.56 39.35 -22.89
CA VAL A 23 -13.04 39.83 -24.19
C VAL A 23 -13.23 38.65 -25.13
N GLY A 24 -14.48 38.34 -25.49
CA GLY A 24 -14.84 37.22 -26.37
C GLY A 24 -15.21 35.90 -25.67
N LYS A 25 -15.13 35.82 -24.33
CA LYS A 25 -15.64 34.65 -23.59
C LYS A 25 -17.17 34.71 -23.51
N THR A 26 -17.82 33.64 -23.95
CA THR A 26 -19.29 33.47 -23.87
C THR A 26 -19.72 32.56 -22.73
N ASN A 27 -18.81 31.78 -22.15
CA ASN A 27 -19.08 30.88 -21.04
C ASN A 27 -18.24 31.25 -19.81
N PHE A 28 -18.92 31.44 -18.68
CA PHE A 28 -18.34 31.84 -17.39
C PHE A 28 -18.62 30.80 -16.29
N ALA A 29 -18.93 29.55 -16.68
CA ALA A 29 -19.12 28.46 -15.74
C ALA A 29 -17.88 28.30 -14.82
N LYS A 30 -18.14 28.22 -13.52
CA LYS A 30 -17.10 28.04 -12.51
C LYS A 30 -16.83 26.55 -12.31
N SER A 31 -15.57 26.18 -12.22
CA SER A 31 -15.19 24.82 -11.84
C SER A 31 -15.49 24.60 -10.35
N HIS A 32 -16.20 23.51 -10.07
CA HIS A 32 -16.43 23.03 -8.70
C HIS A 32 -15.13 22.38 -8.19
N HIS A 33 -14.26 23.21 -7.62
CA HIS A 33 -13.04 22.76 -6.94
C HIS A 33 -13.27 22.44 -5.46
N PHE A 34 -14.35 22.95 -4.88
CA PHE A 34 -14.68 22.73 -3.48
C PHE A 34 -15.92 21.85 -3.41
N GLU A 35 -15.83 20.74 -2.70
CA GLU A 35 -16.93 19.78 -2.54
C GLU A 35 -17.06 19.36 -1.08
N TYR A 36 -18.28 19.00 -0.68
CA TYR A 36 -18.59 18.56 0.66
C TYR A 36 -18.79 17.06 0.65
N PHE A 37 -17.89 16.34 1.31
CA PHE A 37 -17.94 14.88 1.41
C PHE A 37 -17.93 14.47 2.88
N ASP A 38 -18.91 13.67 3.27
CA ASP A 38 -19.03 13.06 4.61
C ASP A 38 -18.77 14.03 5.78
N GLY A 39 -19.34 15.24 5.71
CA GLY A 39 -19.24 16.22 6.78
C GLY A 39 -18.08 17.22 6.65
N VAL A 40 -17.19 17.05 5.68
CA VAL A 40 -15.93 17.81 5.55
C VAL A 40 -15.86 18.54 4.20
N ASN A 41 -15.43 19.81 4.23
CA ASN A 41 -15.12 20.57 3.02
C ASN A 41 -13.76 20.12 2.44
N ALA A 42 -13.75 19.65 1.19
CA ALA A 42 -12.55 19.17 0.51
C ALA A 42 -12.26 19.98 -0.77
N LEU A 43 -10.97 20.26 -1.03
CA LEU A 43 -10.48 20.86 -2.27
C LEU A 43 -10.05 19.75 -3.25
N LEU A 44 -10.68 19.71 -4.41
CA LEU A 44 -10.34 18.80 -5.50
C LEU A 44 -9.14 19.31 -6.31
N PRO A 45 -8.21 18.42 -6.70
CA PRO A 45 -7.12 18.76 -7.62
C PRO A 45 -7.65 19.30 -8.96
N LYS A 46 -6.85 20.14 -9.59
CA LYS A 46 -7.28 21.00 -10.71
C LYS A 46 -7.47 20.28 -12.06
N GLU A 47 -7.21 18.98 -12.13
CA GLU A 47 -7.14 18.21 -13.38
C GLU A 47 -7.77 16.83 -13.19
N VAL A 48 -9.09 16.77 -13.25
CA VAL A 48 -9.80 15.52 -13.56
C VAL A 48 -10.96 15.86 -14.47
N ASP A 49 -10.89 15.32 -15.68
CA ASP A 49 -11.90 15.51 -16.72
C ASP A 49 -13.26 14.98 -16.23
N LEU A 50 -14.36 15.61 -16.65
CA LEU A 50 -15.71 15.30 -16.15
C LEU A 50 -16.11 13.83 -16.45
N ALA A 51 -15.48 13.20 -17.45
CA ALA A 51 -15.69 11.81 -17.83
C ALA A 51 -15.05 10.81 -16.84
N GLU A 52 -13.92 11.15 -16.22
CA GLU A 52 -13.23 10.28 -15.24
C GLU A 52 -13.97 10.25 -13.90
N ARG A 53 -14.80 11.26 -13.60
CA ARG A 53 -15.58 11.34 -12.35
C ARG A 53 -16.52 10.16 -12.11
N ARG A 54 -17.00 9.48 -13.15
CA ARG A 54 -17.94 8.34 -13.01
C ARG A 54 -17.26 6.99 -12.74
N ALA A 55 -15.97 6.85 -13.03
CA ALA A 55 -15.22 5.62 -12.78
C ALA A 55 -14.55 5.60 -11.38
N HIS A 56 -14.46 6.74 -10.70
CA HIS A 56 -13.64 6.94 -9.50
C HIS A 56 -14.44 7.20 -8.21
N SER A 57 -15.72 6.79 -8.16
CA SER A 57 -16.57 6.89 -6.96
C SER A 57 -16.20 5.92 -5.84
N ARG A 58 -15.19 5.07 -6.01
CA ARG A 58 -14.57 4.33 -4.90
C ARG A 58 -13.41 5.15 -4.36
N ALA A 59 -13.59 5.59 -3.11
CA ALA A 59 -12.61 6.23 -2.24
C ALA A 59 -11.18 6.00 -2.72
N ARG A 60 -10.55 7.05 -3.26
CA ARG A 60 -9.10 7.06 -3.43
C ARG A 60 -8.51 6.78 -2.06
N ARG A 61 -7.92 5.60 -1.87
CA ARG A 61 -6.98 5.37 -0.77
C ARG A 61 -5.81 6.31 -1.06
N SER A 62 -5.82 7.50 -0.45
CA SER A 62 -4.66 8.37 -0.46
C SER A 62 -3.57 7.65 0.33
N PRO A 63 -2.39 7.39 -0.23
CA PRO A 63 -1.30 6.83 0.55
C PRO A 63 -0.94 7.87 1.61
N THR A 64 -1.17 7.50 2.87
CA THR A 64 -0.76 8.18 4.11
C THR A 64 -1.06 9.68 4.20
N VAL A 65 -2.20 10.03 4.82
CA VAL A 65 -2.47 11.39 5.32
C VAL A 65 -1.52 11.66 6.49
N THR A 66 -0.39 12.30 6.23
CA THR A 66 0.38 12.99 7.27
C THR A 66 -0.19 14.40 7.41
N ALA A 67 -0.50 14.81 8.64
CA ALA A 67 -1.03 16.15 8.92
C ALA A 67 -0.02 17.21 8.45
N GLN A 68 -0.44 18.06 7.51
CA GLN A 68 0.36 19.17 7.00
C GLN A 68 0.45 20.29 8.06
N GLY A 69 1.30 20.09 9.07
CA GLY A 69 2.00 21.20 9.71
C GLY A 69 3.17 21.62 8.83
N ASP A 70 3.62 22.87 8.93
CA ASP A 70 4.73 23.46 8.17
C ASP A 70 6.08 22.76 8.44
N ILE A 71 6.20 21.52 8.01
CA ILE A 71 7.42 20.72 8.03
C ILE A 71 7.85 20.61 6.57
N VAL A 72 9.13 20.85 6.31
CA VAL A 72 9.74 20.53 5.01
C VAL A 72 9.41 19.08 4.71
N THR A 73 8.46 18.84 3.80
CA THR A 73 8.00 17.50 3.44
C THR A 73 9.13 16.82 2.70
N VAL A 74 9.97 16.11 3.44
CA VAL A 74 11.00 15.25 2.87
C VAL A 74 10.29 14.17 2.04
N PRO A 75 10.73 13.91 0.80
CA PRO A 75 10.20 12.82 0.00
C PRO A 75 10.25 11.47 0.75
N SER A 76 9.29 10.58 0.49
CA SER A 76 9.17 9.29 1.18
C SER A 76 10.45 8.45 1.13
N TRP A 77 11.18 8.49 0.01
CA TRP A 77 12.43 7.75 -0.16
C TRP A 77 13.58 8.28 0.72
N ILE A 78 13.51 9.54 1.19
CA ILE A 78 14.43 10.09 2.19
C ILE A 78 13.88 9.83 3.60
N ALA A 79 12.58 10.07 3.80
CA ALA A 79 11.93 9.95 5.11
C ALA A 79 12.01 8.54 5.69
N TYR A 80 11.89 7.54 4.81
CA TYR A 80 11.81 6.12 5.18
C TYR A 80 12.96 5.28 4.63
N ASP A 81 14.10 5.90 4.28
CA ASP A 81 15.30 5.18 3.81
C ASP A 81 15.62 4.00 4.73
N LYS A 82 15.72 2.80 4.16
CA LYS A 82 16.05 1.55 4.86
C LYS A 82 15.06 1.09 5.95
N GLN A 83 13.91 1.74 6.09
CA GLN A 83 12.88 1.27 7.00
C GLN A 83 12.02 0.22 6.31
N ILE A 84 11.94 -0.96 6.93
CA ILE A 84 11.26 -2.12 6.38
C ILE A 84 10.31 -2.65 7.44
N LEU A 85 9.07 -2.93 7.04
CA LEU A 85 8.12 -3.66 7.87
C LEU A 85 8.26 -5.15 7.59
N ARG A 86 8.32 -5.94 8.65
CA ARG A 86 8.54 -7.38 8.59
C ARG A 86 7.39 -8.11 9.26
N PHE A 87 6.76 -8.98 8.47
CA PHE A 87 5.68 -9.84 8.90
C PHE A 87 6.09 -11.30 8.77
N ASP A 88 5.79 -12.08 9.81
CA ASP A 88 5.93 -13.53 9.80
C ASP A 88 4.59 -14.12 9.35
N ALA A 89 4.64 -14.97 8.33
CA ALA A 89 3.46 -15.52 7.67
C ALA A 89 3.70 -16.97 7.27
N TYR A 90 2.65 -17.64 6.81
CA TYR A 90 2.74 -18.93 6.17
C TYR A 90 1.73 -19.05 5.02
N PHE A 91 1.94 -20.00 4.13
CA PHE A 91 0.92 -20.42 3.18
C PHE A 91 0.83 -21.95 3.17
N LYS A 92 -0.35 -22.46 2.80
CA LYS A 92 -0.58 -23.90 2.63
C LYS A 92 -0.29 -24.26 1.19
N ASP A 93 0.66 -25.17 0.98
CA ASP A 93 0.98 -25.73 -0.32
C ASP A 93 0.23 -27.06 -0.47
N LEU A 94 -0.68 -27.15 -1.42
CA LEU A 94 -1.52 -28.34 -1.60
C LEU A 94 -0.72 -29.44 -2.31
N ILE A 95 -0.78 -30.65 -1.77
CA ILE A 95 -0.07 -31.81 -2.32
C ILE A 95 -1.08 -32.90 -2.62
N HIS A 96 -1.10 -33.30 -3.90
CA HIS A 96 -2.09 -34.25 -4.42
C HIS A 96 -1.63 -35.71 -4.41
N SER A 97 -0.32 -35.96 -4.25
CA SER A 97 0.30 -37.27 -4.58
C SER A 97 0.80 -38.08 -3.39
N VAL A 98 0.58 -37.63 -2.15
CA VAL A 98 1.09 -38.31 -0.94
C VAL A 98 -0.09 -38.78 -0.08
N GLN A 99 -0.04 -40.02 0.40
CA GLN A 99 -1.02 -40.55 1.35
C GLN A 99 -0.63 -40.12 2.76
N GLY A 100 -1.57 -39.53 3.51
CA GLY A 100 -1.41 -39.17 4.93
C GLY A 100 -1.55 -37.67 5.23
N TYR A 101 -1.29 -36.79 4.25
CA TYR A 101 -1.55 -35.36 4.37
C TYR A 101 -1.81 -34.74 3.00
N ASP A 102 -2.68 -33.75 2.96
CA ASP A 102 -3.19 -33.05 1.77
C ASP A 102 -2.52 -31.69 1.54
N HIS A 103 -1.80 -31.17 2.54
CA HIS A 103 -1.10 -29.90 2.45
C HIS A 103 0.15 -29.86 3.32
N VAL A 104 1.11 -29.01 2.93
CA VAL A 104 2.33 -28.69 3.69
C VAL A 104 2.33 -27.21 4.04
N ILE A 105 2.78 -26.90 5.25
CA ILE A 105 2.84 -25.53 5.74
C ILE A 105 4.22 -24.93 5.47
N ARG A 106 4.27 -23.91 4.60
CA ARG A 106 5.51 -23.20 4.28
C ARG A 106 5.55 -21.86 5.00
N LYS A 107 6.48 -21.74 5.95
CA LYS A 107 6.71 -20.52 6.72
C LYS A 107 7.46 -19.51 5.84
N VAL A 108 7.05 -18.26 5.85
CA VAL A 108 7.66 -17.19 5.05
C VAL A 108 7.75 -15.90 5.83
N LYS A 109 8.54 -14.97 5.31
CA LYS A 109 8.66 -13.60 5.81
C LYS A 109 8.29 -12.64 4.69
N ILE A 110 7.30 -11.80 4.96
CA ILE A 110 6.86 -10.74 4.05
C ILE A 110 7.56 -9.46 4.50
N LEU A 111 8.29 -8.84 3.58
CA LEU A 111 9.02 -7.60 3.79
C LEU A 111 8.36 -6.51 2.96
N PHE A 112 7.92 -5.43 3.62
CA PHE A 112 7.36 -4.25 2.97
C PHE A 112 8.34 -3.08 3.13
N TYR A 113 8.80 -2.51 2.02
CA TYR A 113 9.76 -1.41 2.01
C TYR A 113 9.00 -0.08 1.99
N LEU A 114 9.17 0.73 3.04
CA LEU A 114 8.43 1.99 3.21
C LEU A 114 8.86 3.08 2.21
N GLU A 115 10.08 3.00 1.67
CA GLU A 115 10.62 3.98 0.74
C GLU A 115 9.87 4.02 -0.61
N ASP A 116 9.40 2.87 -1.09
CA ASP A 116 8.80 2.72 -2.43
C ASP A 116 7.52 1.85 -2.47
N ALA A 117 7.02 1.43 -1.31
CA ALA A 117 5.87 0.52 -1.18
C ALA A 117 6.05 -0.80 -1.95
N SER A 118 7.28 -1.29 -2.06
CA SER A 118 7.58 -2.60 -2.65
C SER A 118 7.48 -3.72 -1.61
N ILE A 119 7.18 -4.93 -2.09
CA ILE A 119 7.03 -6.14 -1.30
C ILE A 119 8.04 -7.17 -1.76
N LYS A 120 8.63 -7.89 -0.81
CA LYS A 120 9.49 -9.05 -1.04
C LYS A 120 9.05 -10.19 -0.13
N VAL A 121 8.95 -11.40 -0.66
CA VAL A 121 8.60 -12.58 0.13
C VAL A 121 9.76 -13.57 0.12
N VAL A 122 10.23 -13.92 1.31
CA VAL A 122 11.38 -14.81 1.50
C VAL A 122 10.99 -15.96 2.41
N GLU A 123 11.25 -17.17 1.96
CA GLU A 123 11.19 -18.37 2.77
C GLU A 123 12.55 -18.60 3.46
N PRO A 124 12.59 -18.67 4.80
CA PRO A 124 13.80 -19.03 5.52
C PRO A 124 14.25 -20.45 5.16
N LYS A 125 15.57 -20.62 5.04
CA LYS A 125 16.16 -21.93 4.77
C LYS A 125 15.96 -22.87 5.97
N VAL A 126 15.49 -24.07 5.70
CA VAL A 126 15.30 -25.18 6.65
C VAL A 126 16.10 -26.37 6.12
N ASP A 127 17.02 -26.86 6.92
CA ASP A 127 17.85 -28.00 6.56
C ASP A 127 17.01 -29.26 6.39
N ASN A 128 17.42 -30.13 5.45
CA ASN A 128 16.72 -31.37 5.12
C ASN A 128 15.25 -31.18 4.67
N SER A 129 14.88 -30.00 4.15
CA SER A 129 13.54 -29.74 3.61
C SER A 129 13.30 -30.40 2.26
N GLY A 130 14.34 -30.64 1.48
CA GLY A 130 14.25 -31.26 0.15
C GLY A 130 13.59 -30.37 -0.92
N ILE A 131 13.30 -29.10 -0.62
CA ILE A 131 12.64 -28.17 -1.55
C ILE A 131 13.50 -26.92 -1.76
N ALA A 132 13.40 -26.30 -2.94
CA ALA A 132 14.03 -25.01 -3.20
C ALA A 132 13.44 -23.94 -2.25
N GLN A 133 14.32 -23.28 -1.51
CA GLN A 133 14.00 -22.24 -0.53
C GLN A 133 14.76 -20.95 -0.83
N GLY A 134 14.30 -19.84 -0.25
CA GLY A 134 14.89 -18.52 -0.45
C GLY A 134 13.86 -17.49 -0.92
N CYS A 135 14.19 -16.73 -1.96
CA CYS A 135 13.34 -15.64 -2.43
C CYS A 135 12.18 -16.17 -3.29
N LEU A 136 10.96 -16.21 -2.72
CA LEU A 136 9.76 -16.62 -3.44
C LEU A 136 9.25 -15.52 -4.37
N ILE A 137 9.27 -14.27 -3.88
CA ILE A 137 8.87 -13.10 -4.65
C ILE A 137 9.96 -12.04 -4.52
N GLY A 138 10.57 -11.68 -5.64
CA GLY A 138 11.55 -10.58 -5.72
C GLY A 138 10.93 -9.23 -5.34
N ARG A 139 11.76 -8.30 -4.89
CA ARG A 139 11.32 -6.96 -4.46
C ARG A 139 10.64 -6.22 -5.61
N GLN A 140 9.34 -5.98 -5.49
CA GLN A 140 8.55 -5.23 -6.48
C GLN A 140 7.24 -4.73 -5.87
N ARG A 141 6.59 -3.76 -6.53
CA ARG A 141 5.23 -3.35 -6.15
C ARG A 141 4.23 -4.36 -6.70
N ILE A 142 3.35 -4.88 -5.82
CA ILE A 142 2.38 -5.92 -6.16
C ILE A 142 0.98 -5.29 -6.17
N LYS A 143 0.19 -5.60 -7.20
CA LYS A 143 -1.21 -5.15 -7.32
C LYS A 143 -2.13 -5.96 -6.39
N LEU A 144 -3.18 -5.33 -5.89
CA LEU A 144 -4.26 -6.04 -5.23
C LEU A 144 -4.97 -6.99 -6.22
N PRO A 145 -5.56 -8.10 -5.74
CA PRO A 145 -6.38 -8.96 -6.57
C PRO A 145 -7.54 -8.15 -7.18
N ASP A 146 -7.75 -8.31 -8.48
CA ASP A 146 -8.84 -7.68 -9.25
C ASP A 146 -8.91 -6.14 -9.17
N SER A 147 -7.80 -5.48 -8.78
CA SER A 147 -7.71 -4.03 -8.73
C SER A 147 -6.51 -3.50 -9.54
N ILE A 148 -6.61 -2.24 -9.93
CA ILE A 148 -5.52 -1.48 -10.56
C ILE A 148 -4.53 -0.99 -9.48
N ASP A 149 -4.99 -0.91 -8.23
CA ASP A 149 -4.23 -0.40 -7.10
C ASP A 149 -3.16 -1.39 -6.60
N PHE A 150 -2.16 -0.85 -5.90
CA PHE A 150 -1.07 -1.61 -5.28
C PHE A 150 -1.32 -1.79 -3.79
N TYR A 151 -0.82 -2.89 -3.24
CA TYR A 151 -0.83 -3.13 -1.79
C TYR A 151 -0.17 -1.98 -1.04
N ASP A 152 -0.79 -1.60 0.08
CA ASP A 152 -0.27 -0.59 0.99
C ASP A 152 -0.09 -1.17 2.39
N VAL A 153 0.61 -0.43 3.27
CA VAL A 153 0.86 -0.82 4.68
C VAL A 153 -0.43 -1.18 5.42
N THR A 154 -1.53 -0.51 5.10
CA THR A 154 -2.84 -0.73 5.73
C THR A 154 -3.44 -2.11 5.44
N ASP A 155 -3.00 -2.77 4.37
CA ASP A 155 -3.50 -4.10 3.99
C ASP A 155 -2.81 -5.24 4.75
N PHE A 156 -1.80 -4.93 5.57
CA PHE A 156 -1.04 -5.91 6.36
C PHE A 156 -1.34 -5.76 7.85
N ASN A 157 -1.92 -6.79 8.45
CA ASN A 157 -2.09 -6.88 9.90
C ASN A 157 -2.03 -8.35 10.35
N ILE A 158 -1.81 -8.56 11.65
CA ILE A 158 -1.79 -9.91 12.24
C ILE A 158 -3.20 -10.52 12.19
N GLY A 159 -3.31 -11.76 11.73
CA GLY A 159 -4.57 -12.47 11.51
C GLY A 159 -5.19 -12.25 10.13
N GLU A 160 -4.71 -11.25 9.38
CA GLU A 160 -5.17 -11.01 8.01
C GLU A 160 -4.46 -11.92 7.01
N SER A 161 -5.10 -12.10 5.85
CA SER A 161 -4.60 -12.92 4.75
C SER A 161 -4.41 -12.07 3.50
N VAL A 162 -3.23 -12.16 2.89
CA VAL A 162 -2.88 -11.40 1.68
C VAL A 162 -2.68 -12.32 0.49
N VAL A 163 -3.20 -11.93 -0.68
CA VAL A 163 -3.11 -12.75 -1.90
C VAL A 163 -2.05 -12.15 -2.81
N LEU A 164 -0.91 -12.84 -2.94
CA LEU A 164 0.20 -12.41 -3.80
C LEU A 164 0.41 -13.45 -4.89
N TYR A 165 0.28 -13.04 -6.16
CA TYR A 165 0.38 -13.92 -7.34
C TYR A 165 -0.47 -15.20 -7.25
N GLY A 166 -1.71 -15.06 -6.77
CA GLY A 166 -2.65 -16.18 -6.65
C GLY A 166 -2.41 -17.13 -5.47
N ARG A 167 -1.43 -16.83 -4.61
CA ARG A 167 -1.18 -17.57 -3.36
C ARG A 167 -1.63 -16.76 -2.16
N THR A 168 -2.34 -17.41 -1.24
CA THR A 168 -2.84 -16.79 -0.01
C THR A 168 -1.83 -16.99 1.12
N PHE A 169 -1.30 -15.88 1.65
CA PHE A 169 -0.39 -15.85 2.78
C PHE A 169 -1.13 -15.37 4.02
N HIS A 170 -1.05 -16.15 5.10
CA HIS A 170 -1.66 -15.83 6.38
C HIS A 170 -0.62 -15.22 7.32
N ILE A 171 -0.86 -13.99 7.78
CA ILE A 171 0.06 -13.26 8.65
C ILE A 171 -0.22 -13.65 10.10
N VAL A 172 0.82 -14.11 10.81
CA VAL A 172 0.69 -14.59 12.20
C VAL A 172 1.36 -13.70 13.21
N ASP A 173 2.44 -13.01 12.84
CA ASP A 173 3.15 -12.11 13.73
C ASP A 173 3.89 -11.02 12.94
N CYS A 174 4.40 -10.01 13.65
CA CYS A 174 5.26 -8.97 13.09
C CYS A 174 6.35 -8.57 14.09
N ASP A 175 7.45 -8.00 13.59
CA ASP A 175 8.52 -7.56 14.47
C ASP A 175 8.13 -6.34 15.34
N THR A 176 8.92 -6.09 16.38
CA THR A 176 8.65 -5.00 17.34
C THR A 176 8.66 -3.63 16.69
N PHE A 177 9.50 -3.42 15.67
CA PHE A 177 9.55 -2.18 14.89
C PHE A 177 8.24 -1.97 14.13
N THR A 178 7.78 -2.98 13.40
CA THR A 178 6.54 -2.97 12.61
C THR A 178 5.35 -2.74 13.50
N ARG A 179 5.27 -3.43 14.64
CA ARG A 179 4.20 -3.23 15.62
C ARG A 179 4.12 -1.78 16.11
N ASN A 180 5.26 -1.18 16.43
CA ASN A 180 5.32 0.21 16.86
C ASN A 180 5.00 1.19 15.73
N PHE A 181 5.45 0.90 14.52
CA PHE A 181 5.17 1.71 13.33
C PHE A 181 3.69 1.74 12.99
N LEU A 182 3.04 0.57 12.92
CA LEU A 182 1.59 0.45 12.68
C LEU A 182 0.79 1.18 13.76
N ARG A 183 1.19 1.06 15.04
CA ARG A 183 0.56 1.79 16.14
C ARG A 183 0.68 3.31 15.98
N ARG A 184 1.84 3.83 15.53
CA ARG A 184 2.04 5.25 15.24
C ARG A 184 1.18 5.75 14.08
N LEU A 185 0.91 4.88 13.10
CA LEU A 185 -0.04 5.14 12.01
C LEU A 185 -1.50 5.07 12.45
N GLY A 186 -1.79 4.72 13.71
CA GLY A 186 -3.15 4.56 14.22
C GLY A 186 -3.79 3.20 13.93
N ILE A 187 -3.03 2.24 13.40
CA ILE A 187 -3.50 0.88 13.12
C ILE A 187 -3.42 0.06 14.41
N ARG A 188 -4.52 -0.59 14.79
CA ARG A 188 -4.56 -1.52 15.93
C ARG A 188 -4.00 -2.87 15.49
N VAL A 189 -2.81 -3.19 15.98
CA VAL A 189 -2.14 -4.47 15.72
C VAL A 189 -2.68 -5.53 16.67
N ALA A 190 -3.11 -6.68 16.12
CA ALA A 190 -3.60 -7.80 16.91
C ALA A 190 -2.46 -8.51 17.68
N GLU A 191 -2.84 -9.38 18.62
CA GLU A 191 -1.88 -10.22 19.34
C GLU A 191 -1.29 -11.31 18.42
N PRO A 192 -0.03 -11.73 18.64
CA PRO A 192 0.59 -12.79 17.86
C PRO A 192 -0.23 -14.08 17.85
N LEU A 193 -0.37 -14.68 16.68
CA LEU A 193 -1.00 -15.98 16.50
C LEU A 193 0.06 -17.09 16.51
N SER A 194 -0.32 -18.27 16.98
CA SER A 194 0.54 -19.44 16.90
C SER A 194 0.71 -19.90 15.46
N MET A 195 1.95 -20.08 15.03
CA MET A 195 2.25 -20.70 13.74
C MET A 195 1.66 -22.13 13.72
N PRO A 196 0.86 -22.51 12.71
CA PRO A 196 0.31 -23.85 12.63
C PRO A 196 1.42 -24.89 12.44
N SER A 197 1.18 -26.07 13.00
CA SER A 197 2.05 -27.23 12.87
C SER A 197 1.89 -27.86 11.48
N ASP A 198 3.00 -28.32 10.92
CA ASP A 198 3.02 -28.93 9.58
C ASP A 198 2.71 -30.43 9.70
N PRO A 199 1.63 -30.94 9.08
CA PRO A 199 1.26 -32.36 9.16
C PRO A 199 2.41 -33.31 8.78
N TYR A 200 3.25 -32.91 7.82
CA TYR A 200 4.42 -33.68 7.42
C TYR A 200 5.46 -33.81 8.55
N LEU A 201 5.71 -32.73 9.29
CA LEU A 201 6.65 -32.74 10.40
C LEU A 201 6.13 -33.56 11.58
N GLU A 202 4.82 -33.54 11.83
CA GLU A 202 4.19 -34.37 12.87
C GLU A 202 4.40 -35.86 12.59
N ILE A 203 4.05 -36.32 11.39
CA ILE A 203 4.24 -37.73 10.98
C ILE A 203 5.71 -38.14 11.05
N ARG A 204 6.62 -37.27 10.59
CA ARG A 204 8.07 -37.54 10.63
C ARG A 204 8.59 -37.73 12.05
N ASN A 205 8.10 -36.93 12.99
CA ASN A 205 8.52 -37.01 14.39
C ASN A 205 7.98 -38.29 15.06
N GLU A 206 6.76 -38.71 14.74
CA GLU A 206 6.17 -39.96 15.27
C GLU A 206 6.89 -41.22 14.77
N VAL A 207 7.31 -41.25 13.51
CA VAL A 207 8.01 -42.41 12.91
C VAL A 207 9.50 -42.44 13.29
N GLY A 208 10.07 -41.28 13.66
CA GLY A 208 11.49 -41.13 14.01
C GLY A 208 11.83 -41.33 15.49
N SER A 209 10.83 -41.55 16.36
CA SER A 209 10.96 -41.85 17.80
C SER A 209 10.73 -43.32 18.08
#